data_AF-A0AA41WCB1-F1
#
_entry.id   AF-A0AA41WCB1-F1
#
_cell.length_a   1.000
_cell.length_b   1.000
_cell.length_c   1.000
_cell.angle_alpha   90.00
_cell.angle_beta   90.00
_cell.angle_gamma   90.00
#
_symmetry.space_group_name_H-M   'P 1'
#
loop_
_entity.id
_entity.type
_entity.pdbx_description
1 polymer ?
#
loop_
_entity_poly.entity_id
_entity_poly.type
_entity_poly.pdbx_seq_one_letter_code
_entity_poly.pdbx_strand_id
1 'polypeptide(L)'
;MLSKKILIGYLIACSVIVHAAIGIWAYKSTSTVLDTGVPLSILAEQKLRHMEKSSTVVEQALKPALKALANTRLDQTIPLTPRTNIMPVQSKAMNTAGACFVDSGKKLLETLEKKPHCKNTIVLPGTYTLKKRVIKVAGSHRIIQAGGDAVIRLLSEEGIYISSPHINFSGFRIEGVCKSDYCDHIFHVVGKAKHTVLHNNVLVNANAAIKVNGLGKQYPDQGIISENIIFNTTVRRSKRSVTPIDIVAANEWDISNNTIFDFHKVGSNGTSYGLFVKGGGQGSNISGNLVVCDAKNKSKGVQIGLSIGGGGTGKEYRRQGSRGYEYKDTVMNHNLVLNCTTDVGIYINKGQDITLANNIVLSSSGIDVRYAVSSALFRNNIITGRILSRDGGHFDASANLIRKLSTVTAKDYSFEAIESASQLDFSTSNEGKHSANAQTIEFSKALPNFCGKLELSTDYLGLSDQGFCSERLSRVFEHDANSDFTDS
;
A
#
# COMPACT_ATOMS: atom_id res chain seq x y z
N MET A 1 44.11 38.40 21.31
CA MET A 1 43.00 39.17 20.72
C MET A 1 43.02 38.97 19.21
N LEU A 2 42.03 38.28 18.64
CA LEU A 2 41.89 38.21 17.18
C LEU A 2 41.64 39.63 16.66
N SER A 3 42.40 40.12 15.68
CA SER A 3 42.23 41.50 15.20
C SER A 3 40.81 41.67 14.62
N LYS A 4 40.17 42.81 14.91
CA LYS A 4 38.81 43.13 14.42
C LYS A 4 38.68 42.94 12.91
N LYS A 5 39.76 43.17 12.15
CA LYS A 5 39.83 42.95 10.69
C LYS A 5 39.74 41.48 10.31
N ILE A 6 40.39 40.58 11.07
CA ILE A 6 40.33 39.13 10.86
C ILE A 6 38.90 38.62 11.13
N LEU A 7 38.26 39.09 12.20
CA LEU A 7 36.88 38.71 12.52
C LEU A 7 35.88 39.17 11.44
N ILE A 8 36.01 40.42 10.96
CA ILE A 8 35.15 40.94 9.88
C ILE A 8 35.36 40.15 8.58
N GLY A 9 36.62 39.88 8.21
CA GLY A 9 36.94 39.06 7.03
C GLY A 9 36.34 37.65 7.12
N TYR A 10 36.41 37.03 8.29
CA TYR A 10 35.80 35.72 8.56
C TYR A 10 34.27 35.76 8.40
N LEU A 11 33.59 36.74 8.99
CA LEU A 11 32.14 36.88 8.88
C LEU A 11 31.65 37.10 7.44
N ILE A 12 32.38 37.91 6.66
CA ILE A 12 32.09 38.13 5.24
C ILE A 12 32.27 36.83 4.46
N ALA A 13 33.38 36.11 4.67
CA ALA A 13 33.64 34.84 3.99
C ALA A 13 32.56 33.78 4.34
N CYS A 14 32.18 33.67 5.62
CA CYS A 14 31.09 32.80 6.05
C CYS A 14 29.75 33.19 5.39
N SER A 15 29.43 34.48 5.31
CA SER A 15 28.22 34.96 4.65
C SER A 15 28.18 34.58 3.17
N VAL A 16 29.27 34.80 2.43
CA VAL A 16 29.37 34.44 1.01
C VAL A 16 29.18 32.94 0.79
N ILE A 17 29.83 32.11 1.61
CA ILE A 17 29.70 30.64 1.52
C ILE A 17 28.25 30.20 1.78
N VAL A 18 27.59 30.77 2.79
CA VAL A 18 26.19 30.46 3.12
C VAL A 18 25.25 30.85 1.98
N HIS A 19 25.39 32.06 1.42
CA HIS A 19 24.56 32.51 0.30
C HIS A 19 24.79 31.69 -0.98
N ALA A 20 26.06 31.35 -1.29
CA ALA A 20 26.37 30.47 -2.41
C ALA A 20 25.74 29.08 -2.22
N ALA A 21 25.80 28.52 -1.01
CA ALA A 21 25.16 27.26 -0.70
C ALA A 21 23.63 27.31 -0.78
N ILE A 22 23.00 28.40 -0.32
CA ILE A 22 21.56 28.64 -0.49
C ILE A 22 21.22 28.70 -1.99
N GLY A 23 22.00 29.44 -2.78
CA GLY A 23 21.81 29.54 -4.24
C GLY A 23 21.93 28.19 -4.94
N ILE A 24 22.96 27.39 -4.61
CA ILE A 24 23.14 26.03 -5.14
C ILE A 24 21.97 25.13 -4.73
N TRP A 25 21.52 25.21 -3.47
CA TRP A 25 20.38 24.44 -3.00
C TRP A 25 19.10 24.86 -3.72
N ALA A 26 18.83 26.15 -3.85
CA ALA A 26 17.67 26.68 -4.56
C ALA A 26 17.68 26.25 -6.03
N TYR A 27 18.82 26.35 -6.70
CA TYR A 27 18.99 25.88 -8.08
C TYR A 27 18.73 24.38 -8.20
N LYS A 28 19.36 23.55 -7.35
CA LYS A 28 19.17 22.09 -7.37
C LYS A 28 17.73 21.69 -7.04
N SER A 29 17.12 22.33 -6.05
CA SER A 29 15.73 22.10 -5.67
C SER A 29 14.80 22.49 -6.81
N THR A 30 15.01 23.65 -7.44
CA THR A 30 14.22 24.09 -8.60
C THR A 30 14.36 23.12 -9.77
N SER A 31 15.59 22.72 -10.12
CA SER A 31 15.84 21.67 -11.12
C SER A 31 15.09 20.40 -10.75
N THR A 32 15.19 19.94 -9.51
CA THR A 32 14.49 18.73 -9.04
C THR A 32 12.98 18.88 -9.14
N VAL A 33 12.39 20.01 -8.76
CA VAL A 33 10.94 20.27 -8.91
C VAL A 33 10.55 20.22 -10.39
N LEU A 34 11.35 20.81 -11.29
CA LEU A 34 11.08 20.80 -12.72
C LEU A 34 11.23 19.40 -13.33
N ASP A 35 12.29 18.68 -12.96
CA ASP A 35 12.64 17.35 -13.51
C ASP A 35 11.72 16.25 -12.97
N THR A 36 11.35 16.35 -11.69
CA THR A 36 10.60 15.30 -10.99
C THR A 36 9.15 15.68 -10.70
N GLY A 37 8.74 16.94 -10.90
CA GLY A 37 7.40 17.40 -10.55
C GLY A 37 7.04 17.22 -9.07
N VAL A 38 8.00 16.90 -8.19
CA VAL A 38 7.78 16.75 -6.76
C VAL A 38 7.68 18.16 -6.15
N PRO A 39 6.59 18.47 -5.44
CA PRO A 39 6.45 19.76 -4.78
C PRO A 39 7.61 20.11 -3.85
N LEU A 40 7.94 21.40 -3.77
CA LEU A 40 9.06 21.89 -2.96
C LEU A 40 8.91 21.53 -1.48
N SER A 41 7.67 21.52 -0.96
CA SER A 41 7.36 21.09 0.41
C SER A 41 7.78 19.64 0.69
N ILE A 42 7.50 18.72 -0.25
CA ILE A 42 7.88 17.30 -0.15
C ILE A 42 9.40 17.13 -0.27
N LEU A 43 10.05 17.85 -1.18
CA LEU A 43 11.52 17.85 -1.30
C LEU A 43 12.19 18.38 -0.02
N ALA A 44 11.64 19.44 0.59
CA ALA A 44 12.15 20.00 1.82
C ALA A 44 12.10 18.97 2.97
N GLU A 45 11.00 18.24 3.10
CA GLU A 45 10.90 17.13 4.07
C GLU A 45 11.91 16.02 3.80
N GLN A 46 12.02 15.56 2.54
CA GLN A 46 12.99 14.52 2.16
C GLN A 46 14.42 14.95 2.54
N LYS A 47 14.76 16.22 2.32
CA LYS A 47 16.07 16.76 2.67
C LYS A 47 16.27 16.88 4.18
N LEU A 48 15.27 17.35 4.93
CA LEU A 48 15.30 17.39 6.41
C LEU A 48 15.55 16.00 7.01
N ARG A 49 14.94 14.96 6.45
CA ARG A 49 15.17 13.56 6.88
C ARG A 49 16.62 13.10 6.66
N HIS A 50 17.22 13.47 5.53
CA HIS A 50 18.63 13.15 5.28
C HIS A 50 19.54 13.84 6.28
N MET A 51 19.23 15.10 6.61
CA MET A 51 19.98 15.91 7.57
C MET A 51 19.91 15.39 9.02
N GLU A 52 18.83 14.71 9.41
CA GLU A 52 18.72 14.07 10.74
C GLU A 52 19.75 12.93 10.90
N LYS A 53 20.27 12.35 9.82
CA LYS A 53 21.24 11.24 9.85
C LYS A 53 22.70 11.69 9.70
N SER A 54 22.94 12.82 9.03
CA SER A 54 24.24 13.45 8.88
C SER A 54 24.00 14.88 8.37
N SER A 55 24.60 15.90 9.00
CA SER A 55 24.45 17.27 8.50
C SER A 55 25.76 18.05 8.57
N THR A 56 26.03 18.81 7.51
CA THR A 56 27.09 19.82 7.49
C THR A 56 26.62 21.13 8.16
N VAL A 57 27.54 22.02 8.53
CA VAL A 57 27.22 23.35 9.07
C VAL A 57 26.30 24.15 8.14
N VAL A 58 26.52 24.01 6.83
CA VAL A 58 25.71 24.63 5.78
C VAL A 58 24.28 24.10 5.77
N GLU A 59 24.11 22.78 5.91
CA GLU A 59 22.77 22.17 5.99
C GLU A 59 22.03 22.62 7.26
N GLN A 60 22.72 22.78 8.38
CA GLN A 60 22.10 23.31 9.60
C GLN A 60 21.57 24.73 9.43
N ALA A 61 22.26 25.59 8.67
CA ALA A 61 21.81 26.94 8.35
C ALA A 61 20.53 26.94 7.47
N LEU A 62 20.37 25.94 6.59
CA LEU A 62 19.16 25.79 5.74
C LEU A 62 17.95 25.22 6.50
N LYS A 63 18.15 24.60 7.67
CA LYS A 63 17.13 23.86 8.42
C LYS A 63 15.86 24.67 8.73
N PRO A 64 15.91 25.95 9.14
CA PRO A 64 14.70 26.74 9.41
C PRO A 64 13.86 26.97 8.15
N ALA A 65 14.49 27.32 7.02
CA ALA A 65 13.81 27.53 5.75
C ALA A 65 13.18 26.24 5.22
N LEU A 66 13.93 25.12 5.32
CA LEU A 66 13.41 23.80 4.99
C LEU A 66 12.22 23.41 5.87
N LYS A 67 12.26 23.71 7.18
CA LYS A 67 11.13 23.47 8.08
C LYS A 67 9.91 24.31 7.69
N ALA A 68 10.09 25.59 7.36
CA ALA A 68 9.00 26.44 6.91
C ALA A 68 8.34 25.88 5.64
N LEU A 69 9.13 25.50 4.63
CA LEU A 69 8.63 24.89 3.39
C LEU A 69 7.99 23.52 3.63
N ALA A 70 8.56 22.68 4.49
CA ALA A 70 7.97 21.40 4.87
C ALA A 70 6.62 21.60 5.60
N ASN A 71 6.53 22.62 6.46
CA ASN A 71 5.31 22.96 7.19
C ASN A 71 4.24 23.63 6.29
N THR A 72 4.60 24.12 5.10
CA THR A 72 3.60 24.54 4.09
C THR A 72 2.92 23.38 3.35
N ARG A 73 3.25 22.14 3.73
CA ARG A 73 2.54 20.95 3.25
C ARG A 73 1.07 21.07 3.59
N LEU A 74 0.21 20.78 2.61
CA LEU A 74 -1.20 20.66 2.89
C LEU A 74 -1.49 19.36 3.62
N ASP A 75 -2.06 19.51 4.81
CA ASP A 75 -2.94 18.53 5.45
C ASP A 75 -4.27 18.44 4.68
N GLN A 76 -4.22 18.20 3.37
CA GLN A 76 -5.37 17.78 2.54
C GLN A 76 -5.41 16.25 2.47
N THR A 77 -5.18 15.60 3.62
CA THR A 77 -5.60 14.21 3.77
C THR A 77 -7.11 14.21 3.76
N ILE A 78 -7.71 13.33 2.96
CA ILE A 78 -9.13 13.03 3.09
C ILE A 78 -9.35 12.59 4.55
N PRO A 79 -10.22 13.27 5.31
CA PRO A 79 -10.42 12.97 6.72
C PRO A 79 -11.07 11.61 6.86
N LEU A 80 -10.27 10.62 7.28
CA LEU A 80 -10.72 9.24 7.44
C LEU A 80 -10.50 8.84 8.88
N THR A 81 -11.58 8.55 9.61
CA THR A 81 -11.52 8.10 11.00
C THR A 81 -11.70 6.58 11.05
N PRO A 82 -10.63 5.78 11.25
CA PRO A 82 -10.75 4.33 11.24
C PRO A 82 -11.46 3.81 12.50
N ARG A 83 -12.37 2.86 12.30
CA ARG A 83 -12.98 2.09 13.40
C ARG A 83 -11.92 1.23 14.09
N THR A 84 -12.03 1.08 15.40
CA THR A 84 -11.05 0.35 16.22
C THR A 84 -11.34 -1.14 16.34
N ASN A 85 -12.61 -1.53 16.37
CA ASN A 85 -13.07 -2.90 16.60
C ASN A 85 -13.69 -3.52 15.33
N ILE A 86 -12.90 -3.58 14.27
CA ILE A 86 -13.34 -4.18 13.00
C ILE A 86 -13.30 -5.70 13.12
N MET A 87 -14.41 -6.34 12.75
CA MET A 87 -14.55 -7.79 12.62
C MET A 87 -14.83 -8.18 11.16
N PRO A 88 -14.43 -9.39 10.75
CA PRO A 88 -14.80 -9.95 9.45
C PRO A 88 -16.31 -9.99 9.23
N VAL A 89 -16.71 -9.93 7.96
CA VAL A 89 -18.13 -10.06 7.60
C VAL A 89 -18.52 -11.53 7.73
N GLN A 90 -19.50 -11.84 8.56
CA GLN A 90 -19.87 -13.25 8.76
C GLN A 90 -20.50 -13.85 7.49
N SER A 91 -19.94 -14.97 7.03
CA SER A 91 -20.47 -15.67 5.86
C SER A 91 -21.82 -16.32 6.18
N LYS A 92 -22.84 -16.11 5.35
CA LYS A 92 -24.18 -16.71 5.54
C LYS A 92 -24.22 -18.23 5.37
N ALA A 93 -23.21 -18.85 4.75
CA ALA A 93 -23.17 -20.30 4.46
C ALA A 93 -21.82 -20.92 4.84
N MET A 94 -21.76 -21.59 5.99
CA MET A 94 -20.63 -22.43 6.37
C MET A 94 -20.93 -23.89 6.08
N ASN A 95 -19.99 -24.59 5.44
CA ASN A 95 -20.13 -26.03 5.23
C ASN A 95 -19.69 -26.78 6.50
N THR A 96 -20.68 -27.20 7.29
CA THR A 96 -20.47 -27.94 8.54
C THR A 96 -20.34 -29.46 8.33
N ALA A 97 -20.59 -29.98 7.14
CA ALA A 97 -20.56 -31.41 6.88
C ALA A 97 -19.13 -31.96 7.00
N GLY A 98 -18.91 -32.87 7.96
CA GLY A 98 -17.60 -33.45 8.24
C GLY A 98 -16.57 -32.46 8.80
N ALA A 99 -17.04 -31.37 9.44
CA ALA A 99 -16.18 -30.38 10.06
C ALA A 99 -15.68 -30.80 11.45
N CYS A 100 -14.44 -30.47 11.77
CA CYS A 100 -13.97 -30.43 13.15
C CYS A 100 -14.29 -29.07 13.77
N PHE A 101 -14.79 -29.08 15.01
CA PHE A 101 -15.01 -27.86 15.78
C PHE A 101 -13.86 -27.63 16.76
N VAL A 102 -13.37 -26.39 16.80
CA VAL A 102 -12.25 -25.98 17.63
C VAL A 102 -12.72 -24.86 18.57
N ASP A 103 -12.53 -25.05 19.87
CA ASP A 103 -13.04 -24.18 20.94
C ASP A 103 -11.94 -23.62 21.86
N SER A 104 -10.68 -23.98 21.61
CA SER A 104 -9.55 -23.58 22.45
C SER A 104 -8.26 -23.41 21.63
N GLY A 105 -7.36 -22.55 22.12
CA GLY A 105 -6.06 -22.29 21.47
C GLY A 105 -5.19 -23.54 21.32
N LYS A 106 -5.25 -24.46 22.30
CA LYS A 106 -4.54 -25.75 22.24
C LYS A 106 -5.07 -26.61 21.08
N LYS A 107 -6.39 -26.80 20.99
CA LYS A 107 -7.00 -27.56 19.89
C LYS A 107 -6.76 -26.90 18.54
N LEU A 108 -6.77 -25.57 18.47
CA LEU A 108 -6.46 -24.84 17.23
C LEU A 108 -5.03 -25.14 16.78
N LEU A 109 -4.06 -25.01 17.67
CA LEU A 109 -2.66 -25.29 17.36
C LEU A 109 -2.48 -26.75 16.90
N GLU A 110 -3.05 -27.70 17.64
CA GLU A 110 -2.99 -29.12 17.26
C GLU A 110 -3.64 -29.39 15.90
N THR A 111 -4.78 -28.73 15.61
CA THR A 111 -5.48 -28.88 14.33
C THR A 111 -4.67 -28.32 13.18
N LEU A 112 -4.01 -27.17 13.35
CA LEU A 112 -3.17 -26.58 12.31
C LEU A 112 -1.94 -27.46 12.01
N GLU A 113 -1.29 -28.00 13.04
CA GLU A 113 0.03 -28.64 12.91
C GLU A 113 0.00 -30.14 12.64
N LYS A 114 -1.12 -30.81 12.88
CA LYS A 114 -1.28 -32.24 12.61
C LYS A 114 -1.96 -32.47 11.25
N LYS A 115 -1.72 -33.66 10.68
CA LYS A 115 -2.43 -34.09 9.47
C LYS A 115 -3.95 -34.01 9.73
N PRO A 116 -4.71 -33.33 8.86
CA PRO A 116 -6.15 -33.16 9.07
C PRO A 116 -6.84 -34.52 9.04
N HIS A 117 -7.77 -34.72 9.98
CA HIS A 117 -8.68 -35.87 10.02
C HIS A 117 -10.09 -35.50 9.51
N CYS A 118 -10.34 -34.21 9.30
CA CYS A 118 -11.57 -33.63 8.75
C CYS A 118 -11.24 -32.73 7.56
N LYS A 119 -12.21 -32.54 6.67
CA LYS A 119 -12.06 -31.66 5.49
C LYS A 119 -12.10 -30.19 5.88
N ASN A 120 -12.99 -29.84 6.82
CA ASN A 120 -13.22 -28.47 7.26
C ASN A 120 -12.86 -28.35 8.76
N THR A 121 -12.24 -27.23 9.13
CA THR A 121 -12.02 -26.84 10.52
C THR A 121 -12.84 -25.56 10.77
N ILE A 122 -13.79 -25.66 11.70
CA ILE A 122 -14.60 -24.54 12.15
C ILE A 122 -14.12 -24.12 13.53
N VAL A 123 -13.58 -22.91 13.63
CA VAL A 123 -13.12 -22.35 14.90
C VAL A 123 -14.26 -21.55 15.50
N LEU A 124 -14.80 -22.01 16.63
CA LEU A 124 -15.93 -21.38 17.30
C LEU A 124 -15.60 -19.94 17.74
N PRO A 125 -16.60 -19.08 17.95
CA PRO A 125 -16.39 -17.75 18.49
C PRO A 125 -15.57 -17.77 19.78
N GLY A 126 -14.67 -16.81 19.94
CA GLY A 126 -13.79 -16.74 21.11
C GLY A 126 -12.42 -16.13 20.80
N THR A 127 -11.61 -15.98 21.85
CA THR A 127 -10.24 -15.47 21.73
C THR A 127 -9.21 -16.57 21.96
N TYR A 128 -8.33 -16.76 20.99
CA TYR A 128 -7.35 -17.84 20.90
C TYR A 128 -5.95 -17.26 20.96
N THR A 129 -5.27 -17.37 22.09
CA THR A 129 -3.88 -16.91 22.22
C THR A 129 -2.91 -18.02 21.83
N LEU A 130 -2.13 -17.81 20.77
CA LEU A 130 -1.15 -18.77 20.27
C LEU A 130 0.27 -18.27 20.57
N LYS A 131 1.02 -19.05 21.36
CA LYS A 131 2.39 -18.74 21.79
C LYS A 131 3.39 -19.68 21.13
N LYS A 132 3.67 -19.43 19.85
CA LYS A 132 4.67 -20.20 19.09
C LYS A 132 5.31 -19.30 18.04
N ARG A 133 6.64 -19.39 17.86
CA ARG A 133 7.37 -18.53 16.91
C ARG A 133 6.88 -18.72 15.46
N VAL A 134 6.62 -19.97 15.08
CA VAL A 134 6.14 -20.39 13.76
C VAL A 134 5.14 -21.53 13.94
N ILE A 135 3.96 -21.40 13.34
CA ILE A 135 2.88 -22.40 13.37
C ILE A 135 2.77 -23.00 11.97
N LYS A 136 3.28 -24.21 11.77
CA LYS A 136 3.34 -24.83 10.44
C LYS A 136 2.04 -25.55 10.13
N VAL A 137 1.31 -25.09 9.12
CA VAL A 137 0.09 -25.77 8.67
C VAL A 137 0.45 -27.07 7.96
N ALA A 138 -0.04 -28.20 8.49
CA ALA A 138 0.18 -29.52 7.93
C ALA A 138 -0.96 -29.93 6.99
N GLY A 139 -0.63 -30.69 5.94
CA GLY A 139 -1.58 -31.19 4.95
C GLY A 139 -1.91 -30.18 3.83
N SER A 140 -2.63 -30.63 2.81
CA SER A 140 -3.15 -29.82 1.69
C SER A 140 -4.68 -29.89 1.65
N HIS A 141 -5.32 -29.07 0.82
CA HIS A 141 -6.78 -29.08 0.62
C HIS A 141 -7.56 -28.89 1.93
N ARG A 142 -7.16 -27.89 2.70
CA ARG A 142 -7.75 -27.61 4.01
C ARG A 142 -8.59 -26.35 3.96
N ILE A 143 -9.77 -26.41 4.55
CA ILE A 143 -10.64 -25.26 4.77
C ILE A 143 -10.65 -24.95 6.26
N ILE A 144 -10.15 -23.78 6.65
CA ILE A 144 -10.08 -23.32 8.04
C ILE A 144 -10.88 -22.02 8.12
N GLN A 145 -11.98 -22.05 8.85
CA GLN A 145 -12.95 -20.96 8.87
C GLN A 145 -13.35 -20.59 10.29
N ALA A 146 -13.55 -19.30 10.53
CA ALA A 146 -14.18 -18.84 11.76
C ALA A 146 -15.69 -19.14 11.73
N GLY A 147 -16.20 -19.70 12.82
CA GLY A 147 -17.61 -20.00 13.08
C GLY A 147 -18.41 -18.81 13.62
N GLY A 148 -17.92 -17.60 13.42
CA GLY A 148 -18.39 -16.37 14.06
C GLY A 148 -17.22 -15.50 14.48
N ASP A 149 -17.36 -14.76 15.58
CA ASP A 149 -16.35 -13.82 16.05
C ASP A 149 -15.16 -14.56 16.72
N ALA A 150 -14.26 -15.08 15.88
CA ALA A 150 -13.03 -15.75 16.31
C ALA A 150 -11.82 -14.81 16.17
N VAL A 151 -11.16 -14.53 17.31
CA VAL A 151 -9.98 -13.68 17.40
C VAL A 151 -8.75 -14.54 17.70
N ILE A 152 -7.75 -14.52 16.84
CA ILE A 152 -6.45 -15.17 17.07
C ILE A 152 -5.44 -14.11 17.51
N ARG A 153 -4.86 -14.27 18.71
CA ARG A 153 -3.78 -13.41 19.21
C ARG A 153 -2.44 -14.12 19.05
N LEU A 154 -1.61 -13.62 18.14
CA LEU A 154 -0.31 -14.20 17.80
C LEU A 154 0.82 -13.53 18.59
N LEU A 155 1.53 -14.32 19.40
CA LEU A 155 2.80 -13.93 20.02
C LEU A 155 3.96 -14.55 19.23
N SER A 156 4.08 -14.19 17.97
CA SER A 156 4.96 -14.86 17.00
C SER A 156 5.68 -13.88 16.09
N GLU A 157 6.88 -14.26 15.63
CA GLU A 157 7.58 -13.53 14.57
C GLU A 157 6.93 -13.81 13.20
N GLU A 158 6.77 -15.09 12.81
CA GLU A 158 6.28 -15.45 11.47
C GLU A 158 4.87 -16.07 11.41
N GLY A 159 4.17 -16.16 12.56
CA GLY A 159 2.75 -16.54 12.59
C GLY A 159 2.43 -17.91 11.98
N ILE A 160 1.43 -17.93 11.11
CA ILE A 160 0.90 -19.10 10.40
C ILE A 160 1.71 -19.31 9.12
N TYR A 161 2.48 -20.40 9.10
CA TYR A 161 3.37 -20.77 8.01
C TYR A 161 2.74 -21.82 7.12
N ILE A 162 2.54 -21.48 5.84
CA ILE A 162 1.84 -22.29 4.85
C ILE A 162 2.82 -22.70 3.75
N SER A 163 3.12 -23.99 3.66
CA SER A 163 4.04 -24.55 2.65
C SER A 163 3.41 -25.62 1.75
N SER A 164 2.16 -25.99 2.04
CA SER A 164 1.38 -26.99 1.30
C SER A 164 0.27 -26.30 0.48
N PRO A 165 -0.12 -26.86 -0.68
CA PRO A 165 -1.09 -26.20 -1.57
C PRO A 165 -2.53 -26.32 -1.07
N HIS A 166 -3.42 -25.51 -1.66
CA HIS A 166 -4.87 -25.54 -1.45
C HIS A 166 -5.28 -25.35 0.01
N ILE A 167 -4.68 -24.35 0.69
CA ILE A 167 -5.10 -23.94 2.03
C ILE A 167 -6.04 -22.75 1.90
N ASN A 168 -7.24 -22.85 2.46
CA ASN A 168 -8.19 -21.77 2.57
C ASN A 168 -8.34 -21.35 4.03
N PHE A 169 -8.11 -20.07 4.32
CA PHE A 169 -8.19 -19.47 5.64
C PHE A 169 -9.07 -18.22 5.61
N SER A 170 -10.21 -18.24 6.31
CA SER A 170 -11.19 -17.16 6.20
C SER A 170 -11.99 -16.83 7.46
N GLY A 171 -12.40 -15.56 7.57
CA GLY A 171 -13.35 -15.10 8.60
C GLY A 171 -12.73 -14.75 9.94
N PHE A 172 -11.40 -14.69 10.06
CA PHE A 172 -10.74 -14.45 11.34
C PHE A 172 -10.33 -12.99 11.54
N ARG A 173 -10.43 -12.52 12.79
CA ARG A 173 -9.58 -11.41 13.24
C ARG A 173 -8.28 -11.98 13.80
N ILE A 174 -7.13 -11.53 13.31
CA ILE A 174 -5.82 -11.99 13.75
C ILE A 174 -4.97 -10.80 14.17
N GLU A 175 -4.54 -10.80 15.43
CA GLU A 175 -3.80 -9.70 16.07
C GLU A 175 -2.37 -10.12 16.40
N GLY A 176 -1.39 -9.40 15.85
CA GLY A 176 -0.02 -9.43 16.33
C GLY A 176 0.09 -8.69 17.68
N VAL A 177 0.40 -9.43 18.75
CA VAL A 177 0.49 -8.88 20.13
C VAL A 177 1.91 -8.94 20.68
N CYS A 178 2.90 -8.74 19.81
CA CYS A 178 4.32 -8.75 20.16
C CYS A 178 4.70 -7.53 21.02
N LYS A 179 5.61 -7.71 22.00
CA LYS A 179 6.13 -6.63 22.87
C LYS A 179 6.98 -5.56 22.15
N SER A 180 7.20 -5.70 20.85
CA SER A 180 7.90 -4.76 19.95
C SER A 180 7.51 -5.07 18.50
N ASP A 181 8.07 -4.34 17.53
CA ASP A 181 7.75 -4.48 16.10
C ASP A 181 8.27 -5.76 15.43
N TYR A 182 8.45 -6.86 16.18
CA TYR A 182 8.87 -8.18 15.68
C TYR A 182 7.74 -9.05 15.15
N CYS A 183 6.48 -8.64 15.30
CA CYS A 183 5.38 -9.32 14.59
C CYS A 183 5.58 -9.06 13.10
N ASP A 184 6.27 -9.97 12.40
CA ASP A 184 6.63 -9.81 11.02
C ASP A 184 5.52 -10.28 10.12
N HIS A 185 5.13 -11.55 10.25
CA HIS A 185 4.16 -12.18 9.36
C HIS A 185 3.02 -12.78 10.16
N ILE A 186 1.77 -12.51 9.74
CA ILE A 186 0.61 -13.26 10.22
C ILE A 186 0.49 -14.53 9.39
N PHE A 187 0.54 -14.40 8.06
CA PHE A 187 0.65 -15.49 7.11
C PHE A 187 1.99 -15.43 6.38
N HIS A 188 2.73 -16.53 6.40
CA HIS A 188 3.95 -16.72 5.62
C HIS A 188 3.74 -17.89 4.66
N VAL A 189 3.41 -17.58 3.40
CA VAL A 189 3.09 -18.54 2.34
C VAL A 189 4.34 -18.78 1.49
N VAL A 190 4.80 -20.02 1.43
CA VAL A 190 6.11 -20.35 0.86
C VAL A 190 6.11 -21.57 -0.05
N GLY A 191 7.12 -21.66 -0.90
CA GLY A 191 7.49 -22.92 -1.56
C GLY A 191 6.35 -23.51 -2.39
N LYS A 192 5.80 -24.67 -2.00
CA LYS A 192 4.77 -25.40 -2.77
C LYS A 192 3.33 -24.94 -2.50
N ALA A 193 3.13 -23.88 -1.71
CA ALA A 193 1.80 -23.44 -1.26
C ALA A 193 0.96 -22.75 -2.36
N LYS A 194 0.81 -23.41 -3.51
CA LYS A 194 -0.03 -22.96 -4.62
C LYS A 194 -1.50 -22.93 -4.23
N HIS A 195 -2.29 -22.06 -4.85
CA HIS A 195 -3.74 -21.97 -4.62
C HIS A 195 -4.11 -21.74 -3.15
N THR A 196 -3.27 -20.99 -2.42
CA THR A 196 -3.61 -20.53 -1.07
C THR A 196 -4.66 -19.44 -1.18
N VAL A 197 -5.72 -19.53 -0.38
CA VAL A 197 -6.81 -18.55 -0.30
C VAL A 197 -6.81 -17.93 1.09
N LEU A 198 -6.58 -16.62 1.17
CA LEU A 198 -6.67 -15.82 2.38
C LEU A 198 -7.80 -14.82 2.17
N HIS A 199 -8.97 -15.10 2.75
CA HIS A 199 -10.20 -14.41 2.38
C HIS A 199 -10.94 -13.84 3.60
N ASN A 200 -11.39 -12.59 3.52
CA ASN A 200 -12.27 -11.99 4.52
C ASN A 200 -11.72 -12.14 5.96
N ASN A 201 -10.46 -11.74 6.15
CA ASN A 201 -9.83 -11.68 7.47
C ASN A 201 -9.54 -10.23 7.87
N VAL A 202 -9.51 -9.95 9.17
CA VAL A 202 -9.02 -8.68 9.73
C VAL A 202 -7.64 -8.92 10.34
N LEU A 203 -6.59 -8.39 9.73
CA LEU A 203 -5.19 -8.64 10.09
C LEU A 203 -4.57 -7.39 10.70
N VAL A 204 -4.16 -7.48 11.97
CA VAL A 204 -3.79 -6.31 12.76
C VAL A 204 -2.38 -6.46 13.30
N ASN A 205 -1.59 -5.39 13.22
CA ASN A 205 -0.27 -5.26 13.87
C ASN A 205 0.81 -6.24 13.38
N ALA A 206 1.16 -6.16 12.10
CA ALA A 206 2.25 -6.90 11.50
C ALA A 206 3.07 -6.04 10.53
N ASN A 207 4.37 -6.32 10.41
CA ASN A 207 5.22 -5.65 9.43
C ASN A 207 4.77 -6.02 8.00
N ALA A 208 4.55 -7.30 7.73
CA ALA A 208 4.00 -7.83 6.49
C ALA A 208 2.98 -8.91 6.82
N ALA A 209 1.72 -8.50 7.05
CA ALA A 209 0.64 -9.39 7.48
C ALA A 209 0.53 -10.63 6.59
N ILE A 210 0.67 -10.46 5.27
CA ILE A 210 0.73 -11.55 4.31
C ILE A 210 2.07 -11.45 3.58
N LYS A 211 2.94 -12.43 3.82
CA LYS A 211 4.21 -12.60 3.12
C LYS A 211 4.15 -13.84 2.24
N VAL A 212 4.50 -13.68 0.97
CA VAL A 212 4.57 -14.74 -0.03
C VAL A 212 5.97 -14.75 -0.64
N ASN A 213 6.61 -15.92 -0.67
CA ASN A 213 7.94 -16.06 -1.27
C ASN A 213 8.22 -17.46 -1.83
N GLY A 214 9.01 -17.49 -2.89
CA GLY A 214 9.63 -18.73 -3.35
C GLY A 214 10.55 -19.35 -2.29
N LEU A 215 10.67 -20.68 -2.32
CA LEU A 215 11.64 -21.44 -1.53
C LEU A 215 12.42 -22.37 -2.45
N GLY A 216 13.69 -22.05 -2.69
CA GLY A 216 14.49 -22.71 -3.73
C GLY A 216 13.86 -22.52 -5.12
N LYS A 217 13.57 -23.63 -5.81
CA LYS A 217 12.91 -23.63 -7.14
C LYS A 217 11.37 -23.78 -7.07
N GLN A 218 10.79 -23.66 -5.88
CA GLN A 218 9.35 -23.81 -5.66
C GLN A 218 8.72 -22.45 -5.39
N TYR A 219 7.57 -22.21 -6.02
CA TYR A 219 6.86 -20.93 -5.96
C TYR A 219 5.39 -21.15 -5.60
N PRO A 220 4.86 -20.40 -4.61
CA PRO A 220 3.46 -20.47 -4.22
C PRO A 220 2.61 -19.65 -5.21
N ASP A 221 2.47 -20.15 -6.43
CA ASP A 221 1.74 -19.49 -7.51
C ASP A 221 0.21 -19.60 -7.34
N GLN A 222 -0.53 -18.71 -8.02
CA GLN A 222 -1.99 -18.81 -8.18
C GLN A 222 -2.79 -18.73 -6.88
N GLY A 223 -2.32 -17.91 -5.93
CA GLY A 223 -3.03 -17.64 -4.68
C GLY A 223 -4.08 -16.53 -4.81
N ILE A 224 -4.98 -16.46 -3.83
CA ILE A 224 -6.03 -15.44 -3.73
C ILE A 224 -5.89 -14.74 -2.37
N ILE A 225 -5.80 -13.42 -2.39
CA ILE A 225 -5.89 -12.57 -1.20
C ILE A 225 -7.07 -11.65 -1.45
N SER A 226 -8.22 -11.93 -0.81
CA SER A 226 -9.42 -11.16 -1.08
C SER A 226 -10.20 -10.72 0.15
N GLU A 227 -10.79 -9.53 0.08
CA GLU A 227 -11.69 -9.00 1.11
C GLU A 227 -11.08 -8.90 2.52
N ASN A 228 -9.74 -8.87 2.63
CA ASN A 228 -9.08 -8.71 3.92
C ASN A 228 -8.99 -7.22 4.31
N ILE A 229 -9.04 -6.94 5.60
CA ILE A 229 -8.77 -5.62 6.17
C ILE A 229 -7.45 -5.71 6.93
N ILE A 230 -6.45 -4.92 6.54
CA ILE A 230 -5.08 -5.03 7.05
C ILE A 230 -4.58 -3.69 7.53
N PHE A 231 -4.20 -3.58 8.80
CA PHE A 231 -3.73 -2.31 9.36
C PHE A 231 -2.82 -2.47 10.57
N ASN A 232 -2.12 -1.39 10.91
CA ASN A 232 -1.40 -1.27 12.17
C ASN A 232 -2.04 -0.19 13.04
N THR A 233 -2.23 -0.50 14.32
CA THR A 233 -2.76 0.46 15.30
C THR A 233 -1.72 1.49 15.73
N THR A 234 -0.45 1.26 15.42
CA THR A 234 0.69 2.14 15.75
C THR A 234 1.74 2.14 14.64
N VAL A 235 2.54 3.21 14.58
CA VAL A 235 3.70 3.31 13.70
C VAL A 235 4.74 2.22 14.04
N ARG A 236 5.19 1.48 13.02
CA ARG A 236 6.15 0.38 13.18
C ARG A 236 7.59 0.90 13.23
N ARG A 237 8.30 0.61 14.32
CA ARG A 237 9.75 0.86 14.49
C ARG A 237 10.57 -0.37 14.13
N SER A 238 10.36 -0.89 12.92
CA SER A 238 11.07 -2.07 12.43
C SER A 238 12.24 -1.73 11.51
N LYS A 239 13.34 -2.48 11.63
CA LYS A 239 14.43 -2.47 10.63
C LYS A 239 14.06 -3.28 9.38
N ARG A 240 13.07 -4.18 9.48
CA ARG A 240 12.58 -5.04 8.39
C ARG A 240 11.64 -4.27 7.47
N SER A 241 11.19 -4.89 6.37
CA SER A 241 10.18 -4.27 5.49
C SER A 241 8.87 -4.12 6.23
N VAL A 242 8.18 -3.00 6.04
CA VAL A 242 6.79 -2.83 6.47
C VAL A 242 5.97 -2.74 5.19
N THR A 243 5.31 -3.84 4.87
CA THR A 243 4.52 -4.01 3.66
C THR A 243 3.40 -5.02 3.90
N PRO A 244 2.17 -4.57 4.24
CA PRO A 244 1.05 -5.43 4.61
C PRO A 244 0.84 -6.65 3.71
N ILE A 245 0.95 -6.48 2.38
CA ILE A 245 0.96 -7.57 1.40
C ILE A 245 2.28 -7.57 0.63
N ASP A 246 3.12 -8.58 0.88
CA ASP A 246 4.46 -8.75 0.33
C ASP A 246 4.56 -10.01 -0.52
N ILE A 247 4.56 -9.88 -1.86
CA ILE A 247 4.70 -11.03 -2.76
C ILE A 247 6.01 -10.99 -3.53
N VAL A 248 6.82 -12.03 -3.37
CA VAL A 248 8.13 -12.20 -4.01
C VAL A 248 8.17 -13.49 -4.83
N ALA A 249 8.50 -13.36 -6.12
CA ALA A 249 8.76 -14.45 -7.06
C ALA A 249 7.57 -15.35 -7.43
N ALA A 250 6.37 -15.09 -6.91
CA ALA A 250 5.16 -15.85 -7.22
C ALA A 250 4.39 -15.24 -8.40
N ASN A 251 3.72 -16.11 -9.17
CA ASN A 251 2.94 -15.76 -10.35
C ASN A 251 1.44 -15.80 -10.08
N GLU A 252 0.69 -15.02 -10.87
CA GLU A 252 -0.76 -15.17 -11.07
C GLU A 252 -1.57 -15.09 -9.78
N TRP A 253 -1.17 -14.20 -8.85
CA TRP A 253 -1.97 -13.94 -7.67
C TRP A 253 -3.14 -13.02 -8.01
N ASP A 254 -4.33 -13.36 -7.50
CA ASP A 254 -5.46 -12.44 -7.47
C ASP A 254 -5.49 -11.74 -6.11
N ILE A 255 -5.30 -10.42 -6.13
CA ILE A 255 -5.28 -9.57 -4.94
C ILE A 255 -6.41 -8.59 -5.08
N SER A 256 -7.57 -8.96 -4.54
CA SER A 256 -8.84 -8.30 -4.86
C SER A 256 -9.60 -7.81 -3.63
N ASN A 257 -10.17 -6.61 -3.70
CA ASN A 257 -11.10 -6.10 -2.68
C ASN A 257 -10.54 -6.01 -1.24
N ASN A 258 -9.24 -5.93 -1.06
CA ASN A 258 -8.66 -5.74 0.28
C ASN A 258 -8.72 -4.25 0.69
N THR A 259 -8.73 -3.99 1.98
CA THR A 259 -8.57 -2.66 2.57
C THR A 259 -7.29 -2.61 3.39
N ILE A 260 -6.38 -1.71 3.07
CA ILE A 260 -5.05 -1.61 3.68
C ILE A 260 -4.84 -0.19 4.19
N PHE A 261 -4.51 -0.01 5.47
CA PHE A 261 -4.27 1.33 6.01
C PHE A 261 -3.23 1.40 7.13
N ASP A 262 -2.72 2.61 7.37
CA ASP A 262 -1.84 2.95 8.51
C ASP A 262 -0.55 2.10 8.62
N PHE A 263 0.09 1.79 7.49
CA PHE A 263 1.31 0.96 7.43
C PHE A 263 2.62 1.76 7.59
N HIS A 264 2.66 2.68 8.55
CA HIS A 264 3.82 3.56 8.73
C HIS A 264 5.06 2.85 9.27
N LYS A 265 6.23 3.33 8.84
CA LYS A 265 7.54 2.85 9.28
C LYS A 265 8.46 4.00 9.62
N VAL A 266 9.16 3.91 10.75
CA VAL A 266 10.21 4.88 11.14
C VAL A 266 11.60 4.26 11.31
N GLY A 267 11.75 2.94 11.19
CA GLY A 267 13.05 2.28 11.24
C GLY A 267 13.78 2.22 9.89
N SER A 268 15.10 2.00 9.91
CA SER A 268 15.94 1.83 8.72
C SER A 268 15.82 3.00 7.70
N ASN A 269 15.34 2.73 6.49
CA ASN A 269 15.09 3.74 5.45
C ASN A 269 13.78 4.52 5.63
N GLY A 270 12.93 4.13 6.58
CA GLY A 270 11.64 4.78 6.83
C GLY A 270 10.60 4.59 5.73
N THR A 271 10.85 3.73 4.74
CA THR A 271 9.93 3.47 3.62
C THR A 271 9.06 2.25 3.89
N SER A 272 7.76 2.39 3.66
CA SER A 272 6.77 1.32 3.66
C SER A 272 5.92 1.36 2.39
N TYR A 273 5.27 0.24 2.10
CA TYR A 273 4.41 0.03 0.94
C TYR A 273 3.09 -0.56 1.43
N GLY A 274 1.95 -0.23 0.82
CA GLY A 274 0.68 -0.87 1.17
C GLY A 274 0.62 -2.31 0.64
N LEU A 275 0.95 -2.46 -0.63
CA LEU A 275 1.02 -3.73 -1.35
C LEU A 275 2.16 -3.66 -2.37
N PHE A 276 2.97 -4.71 -2.45
CA PHE A 276 3.87 -4.87 -3.59
C PHE A 276 4.00 -6.31 -4.11
N VAL A 277 4.19 -6.44 -5.42
CA VAL A 277 4.57 -7.68 -6.10
C VAL A 277 5.94 -7.49 -6.75
N LYS A 278 6.86 -8.44 -6.57
CA LYS A 278 8.25 -8.28 -7.02
C LYS A 278 8.98 -9.61 -7.21
N GLY A 279 10.29 -9.55 -7.47
CA GLY A 279 11.16 -10.72 -7.48
C GLY A 279 11.01 -11.63 -8.69
N GLY A 280 10.64 -11.10 -9.85
CA GLY A 280 10.61 -11.82 -11.12
C GLY A 280 9.36 -12.64 -11.38
N GLY A 281 8.27 -12.41 -10.63
CA GLY A 281 6.98 -13.01 -10.93
C GLY A 281 6.26 -12.30 -12.08
N GLN A 282 5.05 -12.78 -12.42
CA GLN A 282 4.23 -12.21 -13.49
C GLN A 282 2.72 -12.48 -13.30
N GLY A 283 1.89 -11.76 -14.06
CA GLY A 283 0.51 -12.17 -14.35
C GLY A 283 -0.48 -11.96 -13.21
N SER A 284 -0.15 -11.14 -12.21
CA SER A 284 -1.06 -10.90 -11.08
C SER A 284 -2.17 -9.91 -11.46
N ASN A 285 -3.34 -10.09 -10.84
CA ASN A 285 -4.44 -9.13 -10.89
C ASN A 285 -4.52 -8.41 -9.55
N ILE A 286 -4.52 -7.08 -9.56
CA ILE A 286 -4.64 -6.24 -8.38
C ILE A 286 -5.86 -5.36 -8.59
N SER A 287 -6.99 -5.77 -8.02
CA SER A 287 -8.29 -5.18 -8.37
C SER A 287 -9.13 -4.74 -7.18
N GLY A 288 -9.84 -3.62 -7.28
CA GLY A 288 -10.82 -3.23 -6.28
C GLY A 288 -10.24 -2.95 -4.89
N ASN A 289 -8.93 -2.84 -4.71
CA ASN A 289 -8.34 -2.64 -3.37
C ASN A 289 -8.48 -1.19 -2.92
N LEU A 290 -8.70 -0.99 -1.62
CA LEU A 290 -8.58 0.30 -0.96
C LEU A 290 -7.24 0.36 -0.23
N VAL A 291 -6.41 1.35 -0.55
CA VAL A 291 -5.14 1.60 0.14
C VAL A 291 -5.11 3.02 0.65
N VAL A 292 -5.07 3.19 1.97
CA VAL A 292 -5.00 4.50 2.63
C VAL A 292 -3.66 4.60 3.36
N CYS A 293 -2.72 5.34 2.78
CA CYS A 293 -1.36 5.42 3.32
C CYS A 293 -1.30 6.05 4.72
N ASP A 294 -2.15 7.05 4.97
CA ASP A 294 -2.29 7.76 6.24
C ASP A 294 -3.77 8.00 6.53
N ALA A 295 -4.30 7.28 7.53
CA ALA A 295 -5.67 7.49 8.02
C ALA A 295 -5.63 8.10 9.42
N LYS A 296 -5.11 7.35 10.40
CA LYS A 296 -5.01 7.78 11.81
C LYS A 296 -3.59 8.05 12.25
N ASN A 297 -2.64 7.23 11.82
CA ASN A 297 -1.28 7.28 12.32
C ASN A 297 -0.48 8.36 11.58
N LYS A 298 0.24 9.21 12.31
CA LYS A 298 1.13 10.21 11.69
C LYS A 298 2.58 9.80 11.84
N SER A 299 3.33 9.83 10.73
CA SER A 299 4.77 9.60 10.75
C SER A 299 5.48 10.38 9.64
N LYS A 300 6.76 10.70 9.86
CA LYS A 300 7.62 11.27 8.82
C LYS A 300 8.12 10.24 7.79
N GLY A 301 7.78 8.96 7.94
CA GLY A 301 8.21 7.90 7.02
C GLY A 301 7.64 8.11 5.61
N VAL A 302 8.20 7.43 4.63
CA VAL A 302 7.71 7.42 3.25
C VAL A 302 6.70 6.29 3.10
N GLN A 303 5.50 6.59 2.63
CA GLN A 303 4.45 5.61 2.34
C GLN A 303 4.13 5.63 0.85
N ILE A 304 4.27 4.46 0.21
CA ILE A 304 3.85 4.23 -1.17
C ILE A 304 2.63 3.32 -1.12
N GLY A 305 1.60 3.60 -1.91
CA GLY A 305 0.36 2.81 -1.90
C GLY A 305 0.56 1.42 -2.52
N LEU A 306 0.44 1.35 -3.84
CA LEU A 306 0.65 0.13 -4.63
C LEU A 306 2.00 0.17 -5.34
N SER A 307 2.70 -0.97 -5.41
CA SER A 307 4.00 -1.01 -6.09
C SER A 307 4.22 -2.28 -6.91
N ILE A 308 4.68 -2.12 -8.14
CA ILE A 308 5.33 -3.18 -8.92
C ILE A 308 6.84 -3.04 -8.70
N GLY A 309 7.45 -4.05 -8.10
CA GLY A 309 8.86 -4.01 -7.76
C GLY A 309 9.18 -3.07 -6.60
N GLY A 310 10.45 -2.67 -6.51
CA GLY A 310 10.97 -1.87 -5.41
C GLY A 310 11.53 -2.68 -4.23
N GLY A 311 12.03 -1.97 -3.21
CA GLY A 311 12.55 -2.57 -1.97
C GLY A 311 13.79 -3.48 -2.10
N GLY A 312 14.48 -3.51 -3.25
CA GLY A 312 15.81 -4.14 -3.41
C GLY A 312 15.83 -5.67 -3.24
N THR A 313 15.15 -6.42 -4.11
CA THR A 313 15.17 -7.90 -4.06
C THR A 313 16.55 -8.45 -4.39
N GLY A 314 17.17 -9.19 -3.46
CA GLY A 314 18.40 -9.94 -3.71
C GLY A 314 18.23 -10.92 -4.87
N LYS A 315 19.27 -11.10 -5.69
CA LYS A 315 19.21 -11.91 -6.93
C LYS A 315 18.79 -13.36 -6.65
N GLU A 316 19.21 -13.89 -5.51
CA GLU A 316 18.94 -15.23 -5.01
C GLU A 316 17.46 -15.47 -4.66
N TYR A 317 16.71 -14.41 -4.36
CA TYR A 317 15.28 -14.49 -4.02
C TYR A 317 14.38 -14.31 -5.24
N ARG A 318 14.96 -14.03 -6.41
CA ARG A 318 14.20 -13.85 -7.64
C ARG A 318 13.83 -15.19 -8.26
N ARG A 319 12.66 -15.23 -8.89
CA ARG A 319 12.20 -16.37 -9.69
C ARG A 319 13.26 -16.69 -10.73
N GLN A 320 13.81 -17.90 -10.66
CA GLN A 320 14.83 -18.42 -11.58
C GLN A 320 16.05 -17.49 -11.81
N GLY A 321 16.38 -16.64 -10.83
CA GLY A 321 17.47 -15.67 -10.97
C GLY A 321 17.23 -14.59 -12.03
N SER A 322 15.97 -14.28 -12.36
CA SER A 322 15.59 -13.34 -13.42
C SER A 322 16.34 -12.02 -13.34
N ARG A 323 16.80 -11.56 -14.50
CA ARG A 323 17.56 -10.32 -14.69
C ARG A 323 16.75 -9.40 -15.60
N GLY A 324 16.74 -8.10 -15.30
CA GLY A 324 15.98 -7.12 -16.09
C GLY A 324 14.83 -6.53 -15.29
N TYR A 325 13.75 -7.28 -15.10
CA TYR A 325 12.52 -6.80 -14.45
C TYR A 325 12.36 -7.29 -12.99
N GLU A 326 11.46 -6.64 -12.24
CA GLU A 326 11.00 -7.08 -10.90
C GLU A 326 9.63 -7.77 -10.98
N TYR A 327 8.78 -7.40 -11.92
CA TYR A 327 7.52 -8.09 -12.20
C TYR A 327 7.02 -7.75 -13.61
N LYS A 328 6.13 -8.56 -14.19
CA LYS A 328 5.54 -8.24 -15.49
C LYS A 328 4.09 -8.71 -15.68
N ASP A 329 3.44 -8.24 -16.74
CA ASP A 329 2.10 -8.66 -17.18
C ASP A 329 1.03 -8.48 -16.09
N THR A 330 1.13 -7.41 -15.29
CA THR A 330 0.19 -7.16 -14.19
C THR A 330 -0.91 -6.22 -14.62
N VAL A 331 -2.15 -6.53 -14.23
CA VAL A 331 -3.29 -5.62 -14.34
C VAL A 331 -3.61 -5.03 -12.97
N MET A 332 -3.62 -3.70 -12.87
CA MET A 332 -4.14 -2.95 -11.73
C MET A 332 -5.41 -2.21 -12.15
N ASN A 333 -6.56 -2.62 -11.63
CA ASN A 333 -7.83 -2.00 -12.01
C ASN A 333 -8.73 -1.68 -10.83
N HIS A 334 -9.50 -0.60 -10.95
CA HIS A 334 -10.52 -0.25 -9.95
C HIS A 334 -9.99 -0.12 -8.51
N ASN A 335 -8.71 0.21 -8.32
CA ASN A 335 -8.17 0.45 -6.98
C ASN A 335 -8.42 1.90 -6.56
N LEU A 336 -8.67 2.09 -5.26
CA LEU A 336 -8.77 3.37 -4.59
C LEU A 336 -7.52 3.58 -3.72
N VAL A 337 -6.65 4.52 -4.09
CA VAL A 337 -5.40 4.81 -3.37
C VAL A 337 -5.44 6.23 -2.85
N LEU A 338 -5.40 6.39 -1.53
CA LEU A 338 -5.64 7.65 -0.84
C LEU A 338 -4.50 8.01 0.12
N ASN A 339 -4.33 9.31 0.34
CA ASN A 339 -3.52 9.90 1.41
C ASN A 339 -2.05 9.45 1.43
N CYS A 340 -1.47 9.08 0.28
CA CYS A 340 -0.03 8.79 0.14
C CYS A 340 0.77 10.09 0.02
N THR A 341 0.64 10.96 1.00
CA THR A 341 1.07 12.36 0.94
C THR A 341 2.59 12.55 1.04
N THR A 342 3.35 11.49 1.32
CA THR A 342 4.82 11.54 1.41
C THR A 342 5.52 11.06 0.14
N ASP A 343 4.80 10.44 -0.81
CA ASP A 343 5.34 9.92 -2.08
C ASP A 343 4.22 9.70 -3.13
N VAL A 344 4.44 8.84 -4.11
CA VAL A 344 3.45 8.41 -5.09
C VAL A 344 2.45 7.40 -4.52
N GLY A 345 1.20 7.46 -5.00
CA GLY A 345 0.20 6.45 -4.70
C GLY A 345 0.51 5.12 -5.40
N ILE A 346 1.05 5.16 -6.62
CA ILE A 346 1.42 3.96 -7.38
C ILE A 346 2.84 4.08 -7.92
N TYR A 347 3.66 3.04 -7.72
CA TYR A 347 5.05 3.01 -8.17
C TYR A 347 5.35 1.78 -9.05
N ILE A 348 5.84 2.02 -10.27
CA ILE A 348 6.25 0.97 -11.20
C ILE A 348 7.78 1.00 -11.32
N ASN A 349 8.44 0.08 -10.63
CA ASN A 349 9.89 0.00 -10.53
C ASN A 349 10.40 -1.31 -11.13
N LYS A 350 10.90 -1.21 -12.37
CA LYS A 350 11.24 -2.36 -13.23
C LYS A 350 10.04 -3.28 -13.46
N GLY A 351 8.85 -2.70 -13.60
CA GLY A 351 7.62 -3.41 -13.93
C GLY A 351 7.37 -3.36 -15.43
N GLN A 352 7.27 -4.51 -16.08
CA GLN A 352 7.11 -4.59 -17.54
C GLN A 352 5.68 -4.98 -17.92
N ASP A 353 5.13 -4.35 -18.93
CA ASP A 353 3.83 -4.64 -19.55
C ASP A 353 2.70 -4.53 -18.52
N ILE A 354 2.71 -3.42 -17.77
CA ILE A 354 1.77 -3.16 -16.69
C ILE A 354 0.58 -2.37 -17.22
N THR A 355 -0.65 -2.83 -16.92
CA THR A 355 -1.87 -2.07 -17.27
C THR A 355 -2.49 -1.48 -16.01
N LEU A 356 -2.64 -0.15 -15.94
CA LEU A 356 -3.41 0.54 -14.90
C LEU A 356 -4.65 1.16 -15.53
N ALA A 357 -5.81 0.69 -15.09
CA ALA A 357 -7.08 1.07 -15.63
C ALA A 357 -8.08 1.45 -14.54
N ASN A 358 -8.83 2.54 -14.71
CA ASN A 358 -9.98 2.82 -13.84
C ASN A 358 -9.63 2.94 -12.35
N ASN A 359 -8.40 3.34 -12.02
CA ASN A 359 -8.00 3.57 -10.63
C ASN A 359 -8.27 5.02 -10.23
N ILE A 360 -8.56 5.24 -8.95
CA ILE A 360 -8.61 6.57 -8.33
C ILE A 360 -7.39 6.70 -7.41
N VAL A 361 -6.53 7.69 -7.65
CA VAL A 361 -5.31 7.97 -6.88
C VAL A 361 -5.35 9.42 -6.41
N LEU A 362 -5.63 9.65 -5.13
CA LEU A 362 -5.83 10.99 -4.56
C LEU A 362 -4.88 11.27 -3.39
N SER A 363 -4.66 12.54 -3.13
CA SER A 363 -3.79 13.05 -2.04
C SER A 363 -2.42 12.37 -2.05
N SER A 364 -1.77 12.35 -3.22
CA SER A 364 -0.43 11.78 -3.42
C SER A 364 0.37 12.56 -4.47
N SER A 365 1.65 12.24 -4.66
CA SER A 365 2.43 12.76 -5.78
C SER A 365 2.03 12.20 -7.15
N GLY A 366 1.07 11.27 -7.21
CA GLY A 366 0.58 10.63 -8.42
C GLY A 366 1.21 9.24 -8.66
N ILE A 367 1.70 9.00 -9.87
CA ILE A 367 2.23 7.72 -10.35
C ILE A 367 3.62 7.90 -10.97
N ASP A 368 4.56 7.04 -10.58
CA ASP A 368 5.92 7.05 -11.13
C ASP A 368 6.20 5.73 -11.90
N VAL A 369 6.74 5.83 -13.11
CA VAL A 369 7.27 4.73 -13.93
C VAL A 369 8.77 4.87 -14.07
N ARG A 370 9.53 3.94 -13.49
CA ARG A 370 10.97 4.10 -13.32
C ARG A 370 11.79 2.99 -13.96
N TYR A 371 12.89 3.39 -14.60
CA TYR A 371 13.88 2.57 -15.32
C TYR A 371 13.44 2.15 -16.72
N ALA A 372 14.41 2.07 -17.64
CA ALA A 372 14.23 1.72 -19.06
C ALA A 372 13.41 0.45 -19.33
N VAL A 373 13.49 -0.56 -18.46
CA VAL A 373 12.73 -1.81 -18.61
C VAL A 373 11.25 -1.66 -18.24
N SER A 374 10.87 -0.57 -17.58
CA SER A 374 9.49 -0.38 -17.13
C SER A 374 8.62 0.16 -18.25
N SER A 375 7.52 -0.54 -18.52
CA SER A 375 6.52 -0.20 -19.53
C SER A 375 5.12 -0.28 -18.91
N ALA A 376 4.28 0.72 -19.22
CA ALA A 376 2.92 0.73 -18.69
C ALA A 376 1.88 1.36 -19.63
N LEU A 377 0.64 0.89 -19.51
CA LEU A 377 -0.55 1.42 -20.17
C LEU A 377 -1.46 2.05 -19.12
N PHE A 378 -1.76 3.34 -19.26
CA PHE A 378 -2.61 4.10 -18.35
C PHE A 378 -3.89 4.54 -19.04
N ARG A 379 -5.03 4.11 -18.52
CA ARG A 379 -6.34 4.34 -19.12
C ARG A 379 -7.39 4.67 -18.06
N ASN A 380 -8.22 5.67 -18.30
CA ASN A 380 -9.41 5.96 -17.49
C ASN A 380 -9.15 6.15 -15.99
N ASN A 381 -7.93 6.53 -15.59
CA ASN A 381 -7.59 6.77 -14.20
C ASN A 381 -7.91 8.21 -13.80
N ILE A 382 -8.29 8.40 -12.54
CA ILE A 382 -8.44 9.68 -11.87
C ILE A 382 -7.24 9.86 -10.94
N ILE A 383 -6.46 10.91 -11.13
CA ILE A 383 -5.17 11.09 -10.45
C ILE A 383 -5.02 12.53 -9.99
N THR A 384 -4.69 12.74 -8.71
CA THR A 384 -4.09 13.99 -8.25
C THR A 384 -2.57 13.85 -8.19
N GLY A 385 -1.85 14.90 -8.59
CA GLY A 385 -0.41 14.87 -8.85
C GLY A 385 -0.10 14.73 -10.34
N ARG A 386 0.67 13.70 -10.70
CA ARG A 386 1.20 13.54 -12.08
C ARG A 386 1.37 12.08 -12.45
N ILE A 387 1.65 11.85 -13.72
CA ILE A 387 2.27 10.61 -14.19
C ILE A 387 3.69 10.98 -14.64
N LEU A 388 4.71 10.33 -14.11
CA LEU A 388 6.09 10.68 -14.37
C LEU A 388 6.90 9.49 -14.86
N SER A 389 7.62 9.68 -15.97
CA SER A 389 8.70 8.79 -16.40
C SER A 389 10.00 9.19 -15.69
N ARG A 390 10.70 8.21 -15.11
CA ARG A 390 11.98 8.38 -14.44
C ARG A 390 13.00 7.38 -14.94
N ASP A 391 14.25 7.79 -15.06
CA ASP A 391 15.38 6.92 -15.41
C ASP A 391 15.12 6.08 -16.70
N GLY A 392 14.39 6.64 -17.66
CA GLY A 392 14.07 6.00 -18.94
C GLY A 392 12.81 5.12 -18.96
N GLY A 393 12.00 5.11 -17.89
CA GLY A 393 10.70 4.42 -17.91
C GLY A 393 9.79 4.94 -19.02
N HIS A 394 8.88 4.12 -19.52
CA HIS A 394 7.98 4.53 -20.59
C HIS A 394 6.54 4.12 -20.30
N PHE A 395 5.61 4.92 -20.78
CA PHE A 395 4.19 4.63 -20.66
C PHE A 395 3.42 5.26 -21.82
N ASP A 396 2.27 4.67 -22.11
CA ASP A 396 1.22 5.27 -22.92
C ASP A 396 0.07 5.63 -21.99
N ALA A 397 -0.40 6.87 -22.06
CA ALA A 397 -1.52 7.37 -21.27
C ALA A 397 -2.59 7.99 -22.18
N SER A 398 -3.84 7.55 -22.02
CA SER A 398 -5.01 8.15 -22.67
C SER A 398 -6.22 8.10 -21.73
N ALA A 399 -7.17 9.03 -21.92
CA ALA A 399 -8.40 9.12 -21.15
C ALA A 399 -8.22 9.17 -19.61
N ASN A 400 -7.06 9.62 -19.13
CA ASN A 400 -6.83 9.82 -17.69
C ASN A 400 -7.18 11.26 -17.31
N LEU A 401 -7.89 11.43 -16.21
CA LEU A 401 -8.14 12.74 -15.60
C LEU A 401 -7.05 13.03 -14.56
N ILE A 402 -6.13 13.94 -14.90
CA ILE A 402 -4.97 14.27 -14.05
C ILE A 402 -5.09 15.72 -13.59
N ARG A 403 -5.10 15.94 -12.26
CA ARG A 403 -5.05 17.27 -11.65
C ARG A 403 -3.70 17.47 -10.98
N LYS A 404 -2.91 18.41 -11.49
CA LYS A 404 -1.56 18.69 -10.98
C LYS A 404 -1.63 19.45 -9.66
N LEU A 405 -0.83 18.99 -8.69
CA LEU A 405 -0.63 19.72 -7.44
C LEU A 405 0.17 21.01 -7.70
N SER A 406 -0.04 22.02 -6.85
CA SER A 406 0.83 23.19 -6.80
C SER A 406 2.30 22.77 -6.58
N THR A 407 3.20 23.28 -7.40
CA THR A 407 4.64 22.97 -7.33
C THR A 407 5.31 23.51 -6.06
N VAL A 408 4.69 24.49 -5.39
CA VAL A 408 5.21 25.10 -4.16
C VAL A 408 4.61 24.43 -2.93
N THR A 409 3.29 24.41 -2.84
CA THR A 409 2.57 24.01 -1.61
C THR A 409 2.10 22.55 -1.63
N ALA A 410 2.08 21.91 -2.80
CA ALA A 410 1.37 20.65 -3.03
C ALA A 410 -0.17 20.77 -2.87
N LYS A 411 -0.75 21.99 -2.98
CA LYS A 411 -2.21 22.18 -2.88
C LYS A 411 -2.91 21.42 -4.01
N ASP A 412 -3.89 20.63 -3.62
CA ASP A 412 -4.92 20.09 -4.49
C ASP A 412 -6.03 21.15 -4.55
N TYR A 413 -6.23 21.75 -5.72
CA TYR A 413 -7.39 22.61 -5.94
C TYR A 413 -8.55 21.67 -6.21
N SER A 414 -9.48 21.62 -5.25
CA SER A 414 -10.80 20.95 -5.28
C SER A 414 -10.98 19.97 -6.44
N PHE A 415 -10.87 18.67 -6.15
CA PHE A 415 -11.14 17.65 -7.16
C PHE A 415 -12.65 17.58 -7.45
N GLU A 416 -13.17 18.53 -8.24
CA GLU A 416 -14.58 18.68 -8.63
C GLU A 416 -15.11 17.49 -9.43
N ALA A 417 -14.23 16.60 -9.90
CA ALA A 417 -14.61 15.40 -10.65
C ALA A 417 -15.06 14.21 -9.76
N ILE A 418 -14.94 14.33 -8.43
CA ILE A 418 -15.54 13.41 -7.47
C ILE A 418 -16.59 14.18 -6.67
N GLU A 419 -17.77 13.57 -6.47
CA GLU A 419 -18.88 14.19 -5.74
C GLU A 419 -18.50 14.66 -4.33
N SER A 420 -17.95 13.76 -3.49
CA SER A 420 -17.58 14.13 -2.11
C SER A 420 -16.63 13.13 -1.47
N ALA A 421 -15.34 13.24 -1.77
CA ALA A 421 -14.31 12.34 -1.24
C ALA A 421 -14.22 12.37 0.30
N SER A 422 -14.46 13.53 0.92
CA SER A 422 -14.53 13.69 2.39
C SER A 422 -15.69 12.93 3.02
N GLN A 423 -16.80 12.78 2.30
CA GLN A 423 -17.97 12.00 2.73
C GLN A 423 -17.92 10.54 2.27
N LEU A 424 -16.76 10.07 1.81
CA LEU A 424 -16.55 8.71 1.30
C LEU A 424 -17.34 8.41 0.01
N ASP A 425 -17.75 9.43 -0.74
CA ASP A 425 -18.37 9.30 -2.05
C ASP A 425 -17.35 9.60 -3.15
N PHE A 426 -16.93 8.53 -3.84
CA PHE A 426 -15.98 8.60 -4.95
C PHE A 426 -16.64 8.43 -6.31
N SER A 427 -17.95 8.70 -6.41
CA SER A 427 -18.64 8.74 -7.70
C SER A 427 -18.22 9.93 -8.54
N THR A 428 -18.27 9.75 -9.86
CA THR A 428 -17.89 10.78 -10.84
C THR A 428 -18.95 11.88 -10.91
N SER A 429 -18.53 13.13 -10.72
CA SER A 429 -19.40 14.28 -10.92
C SER A 429 -19.72 14.51 -12.39
N ASN A 430 -20.73 15.34 -12.67
CA ASN A 430 -21.09 15.71 -14.05
C ASN A 430 -19.90 16.35 -14.81
N GLU A 431 -19.06 17.16 -14.17
CA GLU A 431 -17.86 17.72 -14.81
C GLU A 431 -16.78 16.66 -15.09
N GLY A 432 -16.65 15.67 -14.21
CA GLY A 432 -15.80 14.50 -14.42
C GLY A 432 -16.25 13.68 -15.64
N LYS A 433 -17.57 13.52 -15.80
CA LYS A 433 -18.20 12.85 -16.95
C LYS A 433 -18.00 13.62 -18.26
N HIS A 434 -18.08 14.95 -18.24
CA HIS A 434 -17.87 15.77 -19.44
C HIS A 434 -16.40 15.94 -19.85
N SER A 435 -15.46 15.83 -18.91
CA SER A 435 -14.03 16.03 -19.17
C SER A 435 -13.31 14.78 -19.69
N ALA A 436 -13.96 13.61 -19.67
CA ALA A 436 -13.35 12.34 -20.04
C ALA A 436 -14.07 11.69 -21.23
N ASN A 437 -13.37 11.60 -22.37
CA ASN A 437 -13.68 10.59 -23.37
C ASN A 437 -13.07 9.27 -22.89
N ALA A 438 -13.79 8.53 -22.05
CA ALA A 438 -13.35 7.22 -21.59
C ALA A 438 -13.02 6.31 -22.78
N GLN A 439 -11.91 5.56 -22.70
CA GLN A 439 -11.52 4.62 -23.74
C GLN A 439 -11.80 3.20 -23.30
N THR A 440 -12.36 2.40 -24.20
CA THR A 440 -12.53 0.98 -23.97
C THR A 440 -11.18 0.31 -23.75
N ILE A 441 -11.07 -0.45 -22.66
CA ILE A 441 -10.03 -1.47 -22.52
C ILE A 441 -10.75 -2.80 -22.56
N GLU A 442 -10.45 -3.60 -23.57
CA GLU A 442 -10.88 -4.99 -23.56
C GLU A 442 -10.05 -5.74 -22.52
N PHE A 443 -10.65 -5.99 -21.36
CA PHE A 443 -10.17 -7.02 -20.48
C PHE A 443 -10.60 -8.37 -21.04
N SER A 444 -9.73 -9.37 -20.97
CA SER A 444 -10.04 -10.75 -21.38
C SER A 444 -11.20 -11.38 -20.59
N LYS A 445 -11.63 -10.74 -19.49
CA LYS A 445 -12.77 -11.10 -18.65
C LYS A 445 -13.43 -9.83 -18.11
N ALA A 446 -14.76 -9.83 -17.97
CA ALA A 446 -15.46 -8.80 -17.22
C ALA A 446 -14.97 -8.81 -15.76
N LEU A 447 -14.53 -7.66 -15.26
CA LEU A 447 -14.02 -7.50 -13.90
C LEU A 447 -15.05 -6.74 -13.06
N PRO A 448 -15.32 -7.16 -11.82
CA PRO A 448 -16.13 -6.36 -10.91
C PRO A 448 -15.46 -5.01 -10.65
N ASN A 449 -16.24 -3.94 -10.63
CA ASN A 449 -15.77 -2.64 -10.16
C ASN A 449 -15.49 -2.67 -8.64
N PHE A 450 -15.01 -1.56 -8.08
CA PHE A 450 -14.72 -1.47 -6.63
C PHE A 450 -15.93 -1.78 -5.74
N CYS A 451 -17.14 -1.60 -6.27
CA CYS A 451 -18.41 -1.88 -5.62
C CYS A 451 -18.94 -3.30 -5.83
N GLY A 452 -18.17 -4.17 -6.51
CA GLY A 452 -18.54 -5.55 -6.75
C GLY A 452 -19.60 -5.75 -7.83
N LYS A 453 -19.99 -4.70 -8.56
CA LYS A 453 -20.86 -4.82 -9.73
C LYS A 453 -20.01 -5.25 -10.93
N LEU A 454 -20.43 -6.28 -11.65
CA LEU A 454 -19.83 -6.64 -12.93
C LEU A 454 -20.16 -5.55 -13.94
N GLU A 455 -19.14 -4.95 -14.54
CA GLU A 455 -19.33 -3.94 -15.57
C GLU A 455 -19.05 -4.51 -16.95
N LEU A 456 -20.02 -4.32 -17.84
CA LEU A 456 -19.96 -4.64 -19.28
C LEU A 456 -19.78 -3.36 -20.12
N SER A 457 -19.78 -2.18 -19.49
CA SER A 457 -19.74 -0.87 -20.13
C SER A 457 -18.30 -0.39 -20.32
N THR A 458 -18.06 0.25 -21.46
CA THR A 458 -16.74 0.60 -21.98
C THR A 458 -16.38 2.08 -21.83
N ASP A 459 -17.32 2.89 -21.34
CA ASP A 459 -17.24 4.36 -21.27
C ASP A 459 -17.04 4.87 -19.84
N TYR A 460 -16.33 4.07 -19.05
CA TYR A 460 -16.26 4.24 -17.61
C TYR A 460 -14.97 4.93 -17.16
N LEU A 461 -15.09 5.96 -16.32
CA LEU A 461 -13.97 6.64 -15.67
C LEU A 461 -13.98 6.36 -14.15
N GLY A 462 -12.87 5.90 -13.58
CA GLY A 462 -12.78 5.71 -12.12
C GLY A 462 -13.58 4.51 -11.57
N LEU A 463 -14.36 4.71 -10.50
CA LEU A 463 -14.91 3.64 -9.62
C LEU A 463 -16.45 3.53 -9.48
N SER A 464 -17.26 4.46 -10.00
CA SER A 464 -18.73 4.29 -10.24
C SER A 464 -19.33 5.52 -10.95
N ASP A 465 -20.29 5.32 -11.87
CA ASP A 465 -21.08 6.40 -12.51
C ASP A 465 -22.42 6.70 -11.83
N GLN A 466 -22.90 5.82 -10.93
CA GLN A 466 -24.17 5.96 -10.21
C GLN A 466 -24.05 5.44 -8.77
N GLY A 467 -23.94 6.35 -7.80
CA GLY A 467 -23.92 6.06 -6.37
C GLY A 467 -22.72 5.23 -5.95
N PHE A 468 -21.78 5.84 -5.24
CA PHE A 468 -20.64 5.09 -4.70
C PHE A 468 -21.11 4.15 -3.57
N CYS A 469 -20.54 2.94 -3.51
CA CYS A 469 -20.86 1.93 -2.48
C CYS A 469 -20.23 2.26 -1.12
N SER A 470 -20.65 3.38 -0.53
CA SER A 470 -20.15 3.89 0.75
C SER A 470 -20.19 2.84 1.86
N GLU A 471 -21.13 1.89 1.84
CA GLU A 471 -21.22 0.78 2.79
C GLU A 471 -19.89 0.04 3.01
N ARG A 472 -19.09 -0.17 1.95
CA ARG A 472 -17.79 -0.85 2.07
C ARG A 472 -16.80 0.00 2.84
N LEU A 473 -16.78 1.30 2.61
CA LEU A 473 -15.93 2.25 3.33
C LEU A 473 -16.41 2.46 4.77
N SER A 474 -17.73 2.59 4.97
CA SER A 474 -18.34 2.80 6.29
C SER A 474 -18.13 1.63 7.26
N ARG A 475 -17.78 0.44 6.77
CA ARG A 475 -17.33 -0.70 7.62
C ARG A 475 -15.97 -0.49 8.26
N VAL A 476 -15.12 0.34 7.64
CA VAL A 476 -13.73 0.56 8.06
C VAL A 476 -13.56 1.95 8.64
N PHE A 477 -14.22 2.96 8.06
CA PHE A 477 -14.13 4.35 8.45
C PHE A 477 -15.48 4.87 8.97
N GLU A 478 -15.43 5.77 9.93
CA GLU A 478 -16.58 6.53 10.39
C GLU A 478 -16.81 7.71 9.46
N HIS A 479 -18.08 7.99 9.16
CA HIS A 479 -18.45 9.22 8.47
C HIS A 479 -18.45 10.35 9.50
N ASP A 480 -17.57 11.33 9.35
CA ASP A 480 -17.56 12.51 10.21
C ASP A 480 -18.58 13.52 9.67
N ALA A 481 -19.82 13.44 10.16
CA ALA A 481 -20.92 14.30 9.74
C ALA A 481 -20.72 15.79 10.07
N ASN A 482 -19.68 16.15 10.83
CA ASN A 482 -19.33 17.53 11.18
C ASN A 482 -18.14 18.08 10.38
N SER A 483 -17.60 17.31 9.42
CA SER A 483 -16.53 17.79 8.54
C SER A 483 -17.09 18.60 7.37
N ASP A 484 -17.86 19.64 7.67
CA ASP A 484 -18.07 20.74 6.72
C ASP A 484 -16.71 21.41 6.51
N PHE A 485 -16.01 20.97 5.46
CA PHE A 485 -15.02 21.82 4.80
C PHE A 485 -15.80 22.99 4.24
N THR A 486 -15.93 24.05 5.04
CA THR A 486 -16.29 25.36 4.52
C THR A 486 -15.20 25.73 3.52
N ASP A 487 -15.56 25.83 2.25
CA ASP A 487 -14.72 26.45 1.23
C ASP A 487 -14.18 27.79 1.76
N SER A 488 -12.87 27.86 1.97
CA SER A 488 -12.16 29.11 2.29
C SER A 488 -10.91 29.24 1.45
#